data_AF-A0A3M1LNB0-F1
#
_entry.id   AF-A0A3M1LNB0-F1
#
_cell.length_a   1.000
_cell.length_b   1.000
_cell.length_c   1.000
_cell.angle_alpha   90.00
_cell.angle_beta   90.00
_cell.angle_gamma   90.00
#
_symmetry.space_group_name_H-M   'P 1'
#
loop_
_entity.id
_entity.type
_entity.pdbx_description
1 polymer ?
#
loop_
_entity_poly.entity_id
_entity_poly.type
_entity_poly.pdbx_seq_one_letter_code
_entity_poly.pdbx_strand_id
1 'polypeptide(L)'
;MLSLIIAEAALELVPKELQNHRSVINHAKRLNRKPSEILLDRSYHHRAMLRLKDQWKRGRPDLVHISLLAVTSTPLYREGLIDLYLHTIADKVLY
;
A
#
# COMPACT_ATOMS: atom_id res chain seq x y z
N MET A 1 21.71 -16.11 5.34
CA MET A 1 20.87 -14.90 5.45
C MET A 1 20.09 -14.80 4.16
N LEU A 2 18.76 -14.76 4.24
CA LEU A 2 17.85 -14.74 3.10
C LEU A 2 17.33 -13.31 2.90
N SER A 3 17.57 -12.72 1.74
CA SER A 3 16.93 -11.44 1.40
C SER A 3 15.61 -11.69 0.69
N LEU A 4 14.52 -11.20 1.27
CA LEU A 4 13.17 -11.32 0.72
C LEU A 4 12.66 -9.93 0.32
N ILE A 5 12.32 -9.76 -0.96
CA ILE A 5 11.85 -8.49 -1.51
C ILE A 5 10.41 -8.66 -2.00
N ILE A 6 9.49 -7.87 -1.44
CA ILE A 6 8.15 -7.70 -2.01
C ILE A 6 8.22 -6.51 -2.98
N ALA A 7 8.20 -6.81 -4.28
CA ALA A 7 8.36 -5.82 -5.34
C ALA A 7 7.02 -5.26 -5.83
N GLU A 8 7.06 -3.99 -6.28
CA GLU A 8 5.91 -3.25 -6.81
C GLU A 8 4.67 -3.30 -5.88
N ALA A 9 4.91 -3.23 -4.58
CA ALA A 9 3.87 -3.26 -3.58
C ALA A 9 2.86 -2.14 -3.81
N ALA A 10 1.57 -2.50 -3.85
CA ALA A 10 0.44 -1.61 -4.07
C ALA A 10 0.14 -0.73 -2.83
N LEU A 11 1.19 -0.12 -2.28
CA LEU A 11 1.21 0.69 -1.08
C LEU A 11 1.65 2.11 -1.46
N GLU A 12 0.71 3.04 -1.40
CA GLU A 12 0.96 4.45 -1.72
C GLU A 12 -0.09 5.33 -1.01
N LEU A 13 0.25 6.60 -0.80
CA LEU A 13 -0.72 7.61 -0.41
C LEU A 13 -1.61 7.98 -1.61
N VAL A 14 -2.79 8.53 -1.35
CA VAL A 14 -3.69 8.93 -2.44
C VAL A 14 -3.00 9.99 -3.34
N PRO A 15 -2.86 9.71 -4.65
CA PRO A 15 -2.25 10.63 -5.60
C PRO A 15 -2.99 11.96 -5.71
N LYS A 16 -2.27 13.05 -5.99
CA LYS A 16 -2.82 14.41 -6.09
C LYS A 16 -4.06 14.51 -6.98
N GLU A 17 -4.07 13.82 -8.11
CA GLU A 17 -5.18 13.79 -9.07
C GLU A 17 -6.48 13.18 -8.51
N LEU A 18 -6.41 12.36 -7.46
CA LEU A 18 -7.57 11.71 -6.84
C LEU A 18 -8.05 12.42 -5.57
N GLN A 19 -7.26 13.33 -5.00
CA GLN A 19 -7.52 13.94 -3.69
C GLN A 19 -8.84 14.74 -3.63
N ASN A 20 -9.29 15.26 -4.77
CA ASN A 20 -10.55 16.02 -4.88
C ASN A 20 -11.77 15.14 -5.19
N HIS A 21 -11.60 13.82 -5.37
CA HIS A 21 -12.71 12.94 -5.69
C HIS A 21 -13.58 12.67 -4.45
N ARG A 22 -14.91 12.67 -4.62
CA ARG A 22 -15.88 12.53 -3.51
C ARG A 22 -15.66 11.29 -2.65
N SER A 23 -15.31 10.15 -3.26
CA SER A 23 -15.02 8.90 -2.52
C SER A 23 -13.80 9.04 -1.60
N VAL A 24 -12.75 9.72 -2.06
CA VAL A 24 -11.52 9.97 -1.27
C VAL A 24 -11.81 10.95 -0.16
N ILE A 25 -12.47 12.07 -0.47
CA ILE A 25 -12.82 13.10 0.53
C ILE A 25 -13.66 12.49 1.66
N ASN A 26 -14.67 11.70 1.32
CA ASN A 26 -15.53 11.07 2.31
C ASN A 26 -14.75 10.09 3.21
N HIS A 27 -13.84 9.30 2.62
CA HIS A 27 -13.00 8.39 3.38
C HIS A 27 -12.02 9.13 4.31
N ALA A 28 -11.34 10.17 3.79
CA ALA A 28 -10.43 11.02 4.55
C ALA A 28 -11.14 11.69 5.74
N LYS A 29 -12.35 12.21 5.53
CA LYS A 29 -13.20 12.78 6.59
C LYS A 29 -13.53 11.76 7.68
N ARG A 30 -13.89 10.51 7.31
CA ARG A 30 -14.14 9.43 8.29
C ARG A 30 -12.92 9.12 9.14
N LEU A 31 -11.72 9.26 8.59
CA LEU A 31 -10.45 9.03 9.28
C LEU A 31 -9.93 10.26 10.02
N ASN A 32 -10.60 11.41 9.91
CA ASN A 32 -10.14 12.71 10.40
C ASN A 32 -8.72 13.07 9.91
N ARG A 33 -8.45 12.81 8.62
CA ARG A 33 -7.16 13.06 7.95
C ARG A 33 -7.36 13.83 6.65
N LYS A 34 -6.28 14.39 6.11
CA LYS A 34 -6.31 14.97 4.76
C LYS A 34 -6.33 13.85 3.70
N PRO A 35 -6.97 14.04 2.53
CA PRO A 35 -6.87 13.11 1.41
C PRO A 35 -5.44 12.69 1.05
N SER A 36 -4.47 13.60 1.16
CA SER A 36 -3.06 13.34 0.90
C SER A 36 -2.37 12.45 1.94
N GLU A 37 -2.99 12.21 3.09
CA GLU A 37 -2.41 11.50 4.23
C GLU A 37 -2.95 10.07 4.39
N ILE A 38 -3.93 9.68 3.57
CA ILE A 38 -4.54 8.35 3.63
C ILE A 38 -3.97 7.45 2.53
N LEU A 39 -3.96 6.14 2.79
CA LEU A 39 -3.56 5.14 1.79
C LEU A 39 -4.58 5.06 0.65
N LEU A 40 -4.06 4.84 -0.56
CA LEU A 40 -4.90 4.45 -1.68
C LEU A 40 -5.40 3.02 -1.45
N ASP A 41 -6.72 2.83 -1.42
CA ASP A 41 -7.35 1.53 -1.23
C ASP A 41 -8.52 1.39 -2.19
N ARG A 42 -8.51 0.33 -3.00
CA ARG A 42 -9.52 0.03 -3.99
C ARG A 42 -10.90 -0.16 -3.38
N SER A 43 -11.01 -0.72 -2.19
CA SER A 43 -12.28 -0.96 -1.50
C SER A 43 -13.03 0.35 -1.23
N TYR A 44 -12.30 1.44 -0.96
CA TYR A 44 -12.86 2.77 -0.69
C TYR A 44 -12.83 3.69 -1.91
N HIS A 45 -11.80 3.58 -2.75
CA HIS A 45 -11.48 4.54 -3.80
C HIS A 45 -11.73 4.03 -5.22
N HIS A 46 -12.38 2.87 -5.39
CA HIS A 46 -12.60 2.23 -6.70
C HIS A 46 -13.02 3.21 -7.80
N ARG A 47 -14.06 4.01 -7.56
CA ARG A 47 -14.57 5.00 -8.54
C ARG A 47 -13.54 6.07 -8.91
N ALA A 48 -12.73 6.53 -7.96
CA ALA A 48 -11.67 7.50 -8.24
C ALA A 48 -10.55 6.86 -9.07
N MET A 49 -10.21 5.61 -8.76
CA MET A 49 -9.10 4.88 -9.38
C MET A 49 -9.35 4.51 -10.85
N LEU A 50 -10.58 4.53 -11.35
CA LEU A 50 -10.88 4.23 -12.76
C LEU A 50 -10.14 5.13 -13.76
N ARG A 51 -9.70 6.32 -13.33
CA ARG A 51 -8.95 7.29 -14.15
C ARG A 51 -7.44 7.17 -14.01
N LEU A 52 -6.98 6.29 -13.14
CA LEU A 52 -5.59 6.17 -12.73
C LEU A 52 -4.83 5.26 -13.71
N LYS A 53 -3.65 5.69 -14.15
CA LYS A 53 -2.75 4.81 -14.91
C LYS A 53 -2.38 3.59 -14.07
N ASP A 54 -2.37 2.43 -14.71
CA ASP A 54 -2.02 1.14 -14.10
C ASP A 54 -2.88 0.81 -12.87
N GLN A 55 -4.16 1.25 -12.87
CA GLN A 55 -5.05 1.03 -11.73
C GLN A 55 -5.12 -0.43 -11.27
N TRP A 56 -4.92 -1.39 -12.18
CA TRP A 56 -4.97 -2.83 -11.93
C TRP A 56 -3.94 -3.30 -10.90
N LYS A 57 -2.78 -2.63 -10.78
CA LYS A 57 -1.72 -2.94 -9.80
C LYS A 57 -1.70 -2.02 -8.58
N ARG A 58 -2.69 -1.13 -8.42
CA ARG A 58 -2.70 -0.08 -7.39
C ARG A 58 -3.79 -0.29 -6.34
N GLY A 59 -3.60 0.33 -5.18
CA GLY A 59 -4.60 0.40 -4.10
C GLY A 59 -4.98 -0.95 -3.48
N ARG A 60 -4.00 -1.82 -3.28
CA ARG A 60 -4.16 -3.13 -2.62
C ARG A 60 -3.21 -3.27 -1.43
N PRO A 61 -3.31 -2.37 -0.43
CA PRO A 61 -2.47 -2.43 0.77
C PRO A 61 -2.72 -3.71 1.60
N ASP A 62 -3.89 -4.34 1.42
CA ASP A 62 -4.25 -5.62 2.03
C ASP A 62 -3.30 -6.76 1.65
N LEU A 63 -2.87 -6.82 0.38
CA LEU A 63 -1.92 -7.84 -0.08
C LEU A 63 -0.56 -7.67 0.59
N VAL A 64 -0.10 -6.42 0.70
CA VAL A 64 1.15 -6.09 1.39
C VAL A 64 1.05 -6.50 2.86
N HIS A 65 -0.04 -6.14 3.54
CA HIS A 65 -0.26 -6.50 4.93
C HIS A 65 -0.23 -8.02 5.17
N ILE A 66 -0.97 -8.79 4.36
CA ILE A 66 -1.04 -10.25 4.50
C ILE A 66 0.34 -10.88 4.22
N SER A 67 1.06 -10.43 3.18
CA SER A 67 2.39 -10.93 2.87
C SER A 67 3.39 -10.64 4.00
N LEU A 68 3.37 -9.43 4.58
CA LEU A 68 4.21 -9.09 5.72
C LEU A 68 3.90 -9.97 6.93
N LEU A 69 2.62 -10.19 7.25
CA LEU A 69 2.21 -11.11 8.33
C LEU A 69 2.71 -12.54 8.09
N ALA A 70 2.61 -13.04 6.86
CA ALA A 70 3.09 -14.37 6.51
C ALA A 70 4.60 -14.51 6.72
N VAL A 71 5.40 -13.52 6.32
CA VAL A 71 6.86 -13.55 6.47
C VAL A 71 7.28 -13.41 7.94
N THR A 72 6.73 -12.40 8.61
CA THR A 72 7.11 -12.04 10.00
C THR A 72 6.70 -13.09 11.03
N SER A 73 5.76 -13.97 10.68
CA SER A 73 5.34 -15.09 11.52
C SER A 73 6.24 -16.33 11.42
N THR A 74 7.17 -16.37 10.47
CA THR A 74 8.08 -17.52 10.30
C THR A 74 9.16 -17.59 11.39
N PRO A 75 9.64 -18.79 11.76
CA PRO A 75 10.80 -18.95 12.63
C PRO A 75 12.05 -18.24 12.09
N LEU A 76 12.29 -18.32 10.76
CA LEU A 76 13.43 -17.66 10.13
C LEU A 76 13.45 -16.15 10.36
N TYR A 77 12.30 -15.48 10.27
CA TYR A 77 12.21 -14.05 10.57
C TYR A 77 12.50 -13.77 12.05
N ARG A 78 11.96 -14.59 12.97
CA ARG A 78 12.16 -14.45 14.42
C ARG A 78 13.61 -14.68 14.86
N GLU A 79 14.34 -15.53 14.14
CA GLU A 79 15.75 -15.81 14.36
C GLU A 79 16.68 -14.78 13.68
N GLY A 80 16.13 -13.74 13.03
CA GLY A 80 16.93 -12.71 12.35
C GLY A 80 17.62 -13.20 11.09
N LEU A 81 17.11 -14.25 10.45
CA LEU A 81 17.71 -14.86 9.26
C LEU A 81 17.12 -14.34 7.94
N ILE A 82 16.13 -13.44 8.01
CA ILE A 82 15.48 -12.80 6.86
C ILE A 82 15.73 -11.29 6.89
N ASP A 83 16.31 -10.78 5.81
CA ASP A 83 16.30 -9.34 5.50
C ASP A 83 15.09 -9.05 4.62
N LEU A 84 14.08 -8.38 5.19
CA LEU A 84 12.82 -8.10 4.53
C LEU A 84 12.83 -6.69 3.93
N TYR A 85 12.58 -6.59 2.62
CA TYR A 85 12.47 -5.31 1.92
C TYR A 85 11.12 -5.21 1.22
N LEU A 86 10.56 -4.00 1.23
CA LEU A 86 9.33 -3.68 0.53
C LEU A 86 9.60 -2.55 -0.47
N HIS A 87 9.57 -2.88 -1.77
CA HIS A 87 9.63 -1.88 -2.83
C HIS A 87 8.21 -1.52 -3.26
N THR A 88 7.80 -0.27 -3.05
CA THR A 88 6.46 0.21 -3.36
C THR A 88 6.32 0.66 -4.81
N ILE A 89 5.09 0.72 -5.31
CA ILE A 89 4.76 1.28 -6.64
C ILE A 89 5.12 2.77 -6.81
N ALA A 90 5.44 3.45 -5.71
CA ALA A 90 5.93 4.83 -5.70
C ALA A 90 7.47 4.90 -5.69
N ASP A 91 8.15 3.82 -6.08
CA ASP A 91 9.61 3.66 -6.14
C ASP A 91 10.32 3.97 -4.80
N LYS A 92 9.67 3.58 -3.69
CA LYS A 92 10.23 3.68 -2.34
C LYS A 92 10.57 2.32 -1.80
N VAL A 93 11.73 2.19 -1.17
CA VAL A 93 12.14 0.99 -0.43
C VAL A 93 11.92 1.24 1.07
N LEU A 94 11.22 0.31 1.72
CA LEU A 94 11.10 0.22 3.17
C LEU A 94 11.86 -1.02 3.64
N TYR A 95 12.60 -0.87 4.73
CA TYR A 95 13.46 -1.89 5.36
C TYR A 95 13.23 -1.89 6.88
#